data_AF-A0A933YVK5-F1
#
_entry.id   AF-A0A933YVK5-F1
#
_cell.length_a   1.000
_cell.length_b   1.000
_cell.length_c   1.000
_cell.angle_alpha   90.00
_cell.angle_beta   90.00
_cell.angle_gamma   90.00
#
_symmetry.space_group_name_H-M   'P 1'
#
loop_
_entity.id
_entity.type
_entity.pdbx_description
1 polymer ?
#
loop_
_entity_poly.entity_id
_entity_poly.type
_entity_poly.pdbx_seq_one_letter_code
_entity_poly.pdbx_strand_id
1 'polypeptide(L)'
;MAQSDPKKCGKMTVFRSDRHEDVAAMVFVTLVVVTVLVYMAYIVPTITLKAPSDGKIVSVAAVADTEVKKGDLLYTIEVKEKKYKDGKLEEKLVVKEIHAKTNGKVLSVSAKEGDEVKKDKQALLVLDHEKGTLP
;
A
#
# COMPACT_ATOMS: atom_id res chain seq x y z
N MET A 1 -30.57 -75.94 -5.25
CA MET A 1 -30.77 -74.49 -5.07
C MET A 1 -29.63 -74.01 -4.18
N ALA A 2 -28.66 -73.29 -4.76
CA ALA A 2 -27.46 -72.86 -4.02
C ALA A 2 -27.83 -71.65 -3.16
N GLN A 3 -27.73 -71.80 -1.84
CA GLN A 3 -27.92 -70.75 -0.87
C GLN A 3 -26.63 -69.93 -0.83
N SER A 4 -26.62 -68.76 -1.47
CA SER A 4 -25.47 -67.87 -1.53
C SER A 4 -25.21 -67.22 -0.17
N ASP A 5 -24.06 -67.51 0.43
CA ASP A 5 -23.57 -66.86 1.64
C ASP A 5 -23.51 -65.32 1.48
N PRO A 6 -23.95 -64.53 2.47
CA PRO A 6 -23.79 -63.09 2.41
C PRO A 6 -22.31 -62.72 2.56
N LYS A 7 -21.80 -61.95 1.60
CA LYS A 7 -20.44 -61.39 1.61
C LYS A 7 -20.14 -60.69 2.93
N LYS A 8 -18.95 -60.99 3.49
CA LYS A 8 -18.37 -60.38 4.70
C LYS A 8 -18.72 -58.90 4.80
N CYS A 9 -19.48 -58.58 5.84
CA CYS A 9 -19.81 -57.22 6.26
C CYS A 9 -18.49 -56.46 6.48
N GLY A 10 -18.13 -55.59 5.52
CA GLY A 10 -17.04 -54.63 5.73
C GLY A 10 -17.43 -53.76 6.91
N LYS A 11 -16.58 -53.73 7.94
CA LYS A 11 -16.74 -52.81 9.07
C LYS A 11 -17.06 -51.42 8.53
N MET A 12 -18.28 -50.93 8.76
CA MET A 12 -18.67 -49.54 8.54
C MET A 12 -17.84 -48.66 9.47
N THR A 13 -16.63 -48.30 9.07
CA THR A 13 -15.83 -47.22 9.69
C THR A 13 -16.17 -45.87 9.08
N VAL A 14 -17.40 -45.73 8.56
CA VAL A 14 -17.90 -44.53 7.87
C VAL A 14 -17.94 -43.32 8.81
N PHE A 15 -17.97 -43.51 10.14
CA PHE A 15 -18.09 -42.40 11.09
C PHE A 15 -16.79 -41.95 11.76
N ARG A 16 -15.66 -42.67 11.62
CA ARG A 16 -14.45 -42.35 12.42
C ARG A 16 -13.40 -41.57 11.63
N SER A 17 -13.20 -41.87 10.35
CA SER A 17 -12.37 -41.03 9.48
C SER A 17 -13.09 -39.74 9.08
N ASP A 18 -14.39 -39.82 8.77
CA ASP A 18 -15.23 -38.71 8.35
C ASP A 18 -15.29 -37.58 9.39
N ARG A 19 -15.45 -37.92 10.68
CA ARG A 19 -15.39 -36.94 11.78
C ARG A 19 -14.02 -36.28 11.96
N HIS A 20 -12.92 -36.98 11.68
CA HIS A 20 -11.59 -36.37 11.74
C HIS A 20 -11.33 -35.46 10.55
N GLU A 21 -11.87 -35.81 9.38
CA GLU A 21 -11.82 -34.98 8.18
C GLU A 21 -12.63 -33.69 8.37
N ASP A 22 -13.84 -33.76 8.93
CA ASP A 22 -14.66 -32.60 9.25
C ASP A 22 -14.02 -31.69 10.32
N VAL A 23 -13.43 -32.28 11.37
CA VAL A 23 -12.72 -31.50 12.40
C VAL A 23 -11.45 -30.86 11.83
N ALA A 24 -10.71 -31.57 10.98
CA ALA A 24 -9.55 -31.02 10.30
C ALA A 24 -9.94 -29.87 9.36
N ALA A 25 -11.05 -30.01 8.63
CA ALA A 25 -11.59 -28.95 7.77
C ALA A 25 -12.00 -27.72 8.59
N MET A 26 -12.68 -27.90 9.73
CA MET A 26 -13.08 -26.80 10.60
C MET A 26 -11.87 -26.05 11.18
N VAL A 27 -10.83 -26.77 11.62
CA VAL A 27 -9.58 -26.17 12.10
C VAL A 27 -8.85 -25.44 10.97
N PHE A 28 -8.79 -26.03 9.78
CA PHE A 28 -8.13 -25.40 8.63
C PHE A 28 -8.83 -24.10 8.23
N VAL A 29 -10.16 -24.11 8.13
CA VAL A 29 -10.94 -22.91 7.77
C VAL A 29 -10.76 -21.80 8.80
N THR A 30 -10.80 -22.13 10.10
CA THR A 30 -10.59 -21.12 11.15
C THR A 30 -9.19 -20.52 11.09
N LEU A 31 -8.15 -21.33 10.84
CA LEU A 31 -6.78 -20.84 10.67
C LEU A 31 -6.67 -19.90 9.46
N VAL A 32 -7.25 -20.28 8.31
CA VAL A 32 -7.25 -19.44 7.11
C VAL A 32 -7.95 -18.11 7.38
N VAL A 33 -9.13 -18.13 8.00
CA VAL A 33 -9.88 -16.91 8.34
C VAL A 33 -9.07 -16.00 9.28
N VAL A 34 -8.47 -16.55 10.34
CA VAL A 34 -7.62 -15.78 11.26
C VAL A 34 -6.43 -15.17 10.53
N THR A 35 -5.78 -15.94 9.66
CA THR A 35 -4.62 -15.46 8.88
C THR A 35 -5.02 -14.31 7.96
N VAL A 36 -6.16 -14.41 7.29
CA VAL A 36 -6.70 -13.33 6.43
C VAL A 36 -7.06 -12.09 7.26
N LEU A 37 -7.68 -12.26 8.43
CA LEU A 37 -8.03 -11.14 9.31
C LEU A 37 -6.80 -10.42 9.85
N VAL A 38 -5.77 -11.16 10.28
CA VAL A 38 -4.49 -10.59 10.71
C VAL A 38 -3.80 -9.87 9.55
N TYR A 39 -3.81 -10.46 8.35
CA TYR A 39 -3.26 -9.84 7.15
C TYR A 39 -3.96 -8.49 6.85
N MET A 40 -5.30 -8.45 6.87
CA MET A 40 -6.07 -7.22 6.63
C MET A 40 -5.88 -6.17 7.74
N ALA A 41 -5.72 -6.60 8.99
CA ALA A 41 -5.45 -5.70 10.12
C ALA A 41 -4.10 -4.99 9.95
N TYR A 42 -3.08 -5.70 9.47
CA TYR A 42 -1.71 -5.19 9.27
C TYR A 42 -1.48 -4.38 8.00
N ILE A 43 -2.47 -4.23 7.10
CA ILE A 43 -2.35 -3.31 5.97
C ILE A 43 -2.33 -1.89 6.53
N VAL A 44 -1.13 -1.33 6.66
CA VAL A 44 -0.86 0.08 6.93
C VAL A 44 -1.28 0.85 5.68
N PRO A 45 -2.19 1.83 5.79
CA PRO A 45 -2.68 2.49 4.61
C PRO A 45 -1.62 3.52 4.20
N THR A 46 -0.92 3.26 3.11
CA THR A 46 0.19 4.11 2.67
C THR A 46 -0.24 5.09 1.60
N ILE A 47 0.18 6.35 1.70
CA ILE A 47 0.02 7.37 0.67
C ILE A 47 1.36 7.53 -0.05
N THR A 48 1.38 7.18 -1.34
CA THR A 48 2.53 7.43 -2.19
C THR A 48 2.40 8.82 -2.82
N LEU A 49 3.31 9.73 -2.45
CA LEU A 49 3.37 11.06 -3.03
C LEU A 49 4.21 11.02 -4.30
N LYS A 50 3.62 11.49 -5.40
CA LYS A 50 4.26 11.60 -6.72
C LYS A 50 4.59 13.05 -7.05
N ALA A 51 5.51 13.25 -7.98
CA ALA A 51 5.86 14.58 -8.45
C ALA A 51 4.64 15.29 -9.09
N PRO A 52 4.28 16.50 -8.64
CA PRO A 52 3.11 17.23 -9.15
C PRO A 52 3.35 17.80 -10.55
N SER A 53 4.60 17.99 -10.95
CA SER A 53 5.00 18.53 -12.24
C SER A 53 6.42 18.08 -12.57
N ASP A 54 6.78 18.14 -13.86
CA ASP A 54 8.13 17.86 -14.31
C ASP A 54 9.09 18.96 -13.83
N GLY A 55 10.20 18.56 -13.23
CA GLY A 55 11.09 19.52 -12.58
C GLY A 55 12.29 18.87 -11.92
N LYS A 56 13.01 19.66 -11.12
CA LYS A 56 14.16 19.20 -10.36
C LYS A 56 13.91 19.38 -8.88
N ILE A 57 14.24 18.38 -8.07
CA ILE A 57 14.16 18.50 -6.60
C ILE A 57 15.28 19.42 -6.13
N VAL A 58 14.92 20.52 -5.48
CA VAL A 58 15.87 21.50 -4.94
C VAL A 58 16.32 21.06 -3.55
N SER A 59 15.37 20.63 -2.70
CA SER A 59 15.67 20.18 -1.35
C SER A 59 14.65 19.16 -0.86
N VAL A 60 15.08 18.26 0.01
CA VAL A 60 14.23 17.25 0.65
C VAL A 60 14.26 17.48 2.16
N ALA A 61 13.13 17.90 2.74
CA ALA A 61 12.99 18.14 4.17
C ALA A 61 12.45 16.91 4.92
N ALA A 62 11.75 16.02 4.22
CA ALA A 62 11.24 14.77 4.80
C ALA A 62 12.38 13.75 5.03
N VAL A 63 12.43 13.17 6.23
CA VAL A 63 13.39 12.12 6.60
C VAL A 63 12.63 10.82 6.82
N ALA A 64 13.19 9.69 6.37
CA ALA A 64 12.58 8.38 6.63
C ALA A 64 12.46 8.12 8.13
N ASP A 65 11.42 7.41 8.54
CA ASP A 65 11.07 7.11 9.93
C ASP A 65 10.67 8.30 10.82
N THR A 66 10.55 9.51 10.27
CA THR A 66 10.08 10.67 11.05
C THR A 66 8.56 10.85 11.00
N GLU A 67 7.99 11.33 12.10
CA GLU A 67 6.61 11.80 12.15
C GLU A 67 6.50 13.18 11.48
N VAL A 68 5.51 13.33 10.60
CA VAL A 68 5.18 14.57 9.91
C VAL A 68 3.74 14.95 10.20
N LYS A 69 3.53 16.23 10.50
CA LYS A 69 2.21 16.81 10.72
C LYS A 69 1.69 17.44 9.43
N LYS A 70 0.38 17.55 9.33
CA LYS A 70 -0.29 18.29 8.27
C LYS A 70 0.24 19.73 8.25
N GLY A 71 0.75 20.15 7.09
CA GLY A 71 1.39 21.45 6.89
C GLY A 71 2.92 21.42 6.94
N ASP A 72 3.55 20.33 7.37
CA ASP A 72 5.02 20.23 7.36
C ASP A 72 5.57 20.19 5.94
N LEU A 73 6.71 20.87 5.73
CA LEU A 73 7.40 20.88 4.45
C LEU A 73 8.01 19.50 4.18
N LEU A 74 7.69 18.91 3.03
CA LEU A 74 8.23 17.62 2.63
C LEU A 74 9.39 17.78 1.65
N TYR A 75 9.20 18.56 0.59
CA TYR A 75 10.21 18.81 -0.43
C TYR A 75 9.92 20.09 -1.21
N THR A 76 10.98 20.61 -1.82
CA THR A 76 10.94 21.79 -2.68
C THR A 76 11.33 21.38 -4.09
N ILE A 77 10.48 21.69 -5.07
CA ILE A 77 10.68 21.34 -6.49
C ILE A 77 10.74 22.61 -7.33
N GLU A 78 11.74 22.69 -8.22
CA GLU A 78 11.81 23.69 -9.27
C GLU A 78 11.14 23.16 -10.53
N VAL A 79 10.03 23.81 -10.92
CA VAL A 79 9.20 23.41 -12.06
C VAL A 79 9.34 24.46 -13.16
N LYS A 80 9.50 24.00 -14.41
CA LYS A 80 9.42 24.88 -15.58
C LYS A 80 7.96 25.05 -15.97
N GLU A 81 7.31 26.11 -15.50
CA GLU A 81 5.97 26.47 -15.96
C GLU A 81 6.06 27.23 -17.29
N LYS A 82 5.42 26.70 -18.32
CA LYS A 82 5.24 27.35 -19.61
C LYS A 82 3.96 28.17 -19.56
N LYS A 83 4.08 29.49 -19.41
CA LYS A 83 2.93 30.39 -19.38
C LYS A 83 2.89 31.16 -20.69
N TYR A 84 1.77 31.04 -21.40
CA TYR A 84 1.51 31.87 -22.57
C TYR A 84 1.08 33.25 -22.09
N LYS A 85 1.90 34.26 -22.38
CA LYS A 85 1.56 35.67 -22.19
C LYS A 85 1.81 36.40 -23.51
N ASP A 86 0.82 37.14 -23.98
CA ASP A 86 0.94 38.03 -25.15
C ASP A 86 1.53 37.35 -26.41
N GLY A 87 1.08 36.13 -26.72
CA GLY A 87 1.48 35.41 -27.94
C GLY A 87 2.91 34.85 -27.93
N LYS A 88 3.65 34.97 -26.82
CA LYS A 88 4.97 34.35 -26.62
C LYS A 88 4.93 33.31 -25.49
N LEU A 89 5.65 32.22 -25.69
CA LEU A 89 5.84 31.18 -24.69
C LEU A 89 6.96 31.63 -23.74
N GLU A 90 6.60 32.14 -22.56
CA GLU A 90 7.58 32.43 -21.52
C GLU A 90 7.78 31.17 -20.65
N GLU A 91 9.01 30.68 -20.61
CA GLU A 91 9.43 29.59 -19.72
C GLU A 91 9.86 30.21 -18.39
N LYS A 92 9.05 30.05 -17.34
CA LYS A 92 9.37 30.54 -16.00
C LYS A 92 9.74 29.36 -15.10
N LEU A 93 10.92 29.45 -14.48
CA LEU A 93 11.32 28.56 -13.40
C LEU A 93 10.59 29.01 -12.12
N VAL A 94 9.72 28.14 -11.61
CA VAL A 94 8.93 28.39 -10.40
C VAL A 94 9.31 27.35 -9.36
N VAL A 95 9.79 27.82 -8.21
CA VAL A 95 10.04 26.99 -7.03
C VAL A 95 8.71 26.78 -6.31
N LYS A 96 8.32 25.51 -6.11
CA LYS A 96 7.12 25.12 -5.38
C LYS A 96 7.49 24.30 -4.15
N GLU A 97 6.95 24.71 -3.02
CA GLU A 97 7.05 24.00 -1.76
C GLU A 97 5.88 23.03 -1.64
N ILE A 98 6.18 21.76 -1.36
CA ILE A 98 5.17 20.73 -1.17
C ILE A 98 5.08 20.36 0.31
N HIS A 99 3.88 20.54 0.86
CA HIS A 99 3.57 20.28 2.25
C HIS A 99 2.80 18.96 2.44
N ALA A 100 2.91 18.38 3.62
CA ALA A 100 2.15 17.22 4.04
C ALA A 100 0.65 17.56 4.14
N LYS A 101 -0.19 16.79 3.45
CA LYS A 101 -1.65 16.97 3.49
C LYS A 101 -2.31 16.30 4.70
N THR A 102 -1.64 15.31 5.27
CA THR A 102 -2.13 14.46 6.37
C THR A 102 -1.02 14.33 7.42
N ASN A 103 -1.43 14.07 8.67
CA ASN A 103 -0.50 13.62 9.69
C ASN A 103 -0.09 12.19 9.38
N GLY A 104 1.12 11.81 9.73
CA GLY A 104 1.61 10.48 9.42
C GLY A 104 3.07 10.26 9.74
N LYS A 105 3.56 9.07 9.43
CA LYS A 105 4.98 8.73 9.54
C LYS A 105 5.56 8.54 8.15
N VAL A 106 6.74 9.09 7.88
CA VAL A 106 7.46 8.85 6.63
C VAL A 106 8.00 7.43 6.63
N LEU A 107 7.49 6.57 5.76
CA LEU A 107 7.94 5.18 5.63
C LEU A 107 9.19 5.07 4.75
N SER A 108 9.22 5.83 3.66
CA SER A 108 10.39 5.86 2.79
C SER A 108 10.47 7.16 2.01
N VAL A 109 11.70 7.59 1.76
CA VAL A 109 12.03 8.74 0.92
C VAL A 109 12.89 8.24 -0.23
N SER A 110 12.33 8.28 -1.43
CA SER A 110 13.02 7.87 -2.67
C SER A 110 13.65 9.06 -3.39
N ALA A 111 13.10 10.25 -3.14
CA ALA A 111 13.60 11.52 -3.65
C ALA A 111 14.97 11.88 -3.06
N LYS A 112 15.89 12.34 -3.92
CA LYS A 112 17.16 12.93 -3.52
C LYS A 112 17.25 14.37 -4.03
N GLU A 113 18.03 15.19 -3.33
CA GLU A 113 18.32 16.55 -3.78
C GLU A 113 19.05 16.50 -5.12
N GLY A 114 18.57 17.29 -6.08
CA GLY A 114 19.10 17.32 -7.44
C GLY A 114 18.49 16.31 -8.41
N ASP A 115 17.58 15.44 -7.97
CA ASP A 115 16.93 14.45 -8.85
C ASP A 115 15.99 15.12 -9.86
N GLU A 116 16.03 14.66 -11.12
CA GLU A 116 15.07 15.07 -12.16
C GLU A 116 13.81 14.22 -12.06
N VAL A 117 12.71 14.87 -11.73
CA VAL A 117 11.42 14.21 -11.50
C VAL A 117 10.46 14.47 -12.64
N LYS A 118 9.78 13.41 -13.08
CA LYS A 118 8.71 13.50 -14.07
C LYS A 118 7.34 13.37 -13.42
N LYS A 119 6.38 14.17 -13.89
CA LYS A 119 5.03 14.19 -13.36
C LYS A 119 4.43 12.78 -13.34
N ASP A 120 3.86 12.39 -12.19
CA ASP A 120 3.14 11.13 -11.98
C ASP A 120 3.92 9.82 -12.23
N LYS A 121 5.21 9.89 -12.57
CA LYS A 121 6.05 8.72 -12.93
C LYS A 121 6.86 8.19 -11.76
N GLN A 122 7.42 9.06 -10.92
CA GLN A 122 8.24 8.66 -9.77
C GLN A 122 7.49 8.87 -8.45
N ALA A 123 7.53 7.85 -7.61
CA ALA A 123 7.20 7.96 -6.20
C ALA A 123 8.33 8.70 -5.49
N LEU A 124 8.03 9.85 -4.89
CA LEU A 124 8.99 10.69 -4.20
C LEU A 124 9.13 10.30 -2.74
N LEU A 125 7.99 10.05 -2.08
CA LEU A 125 7.96 9.50 -0.73
C LEU A 125 6.71 8.66 -0.48
N VAL A 126 6.78 7.82 0.53
CA VAL A 126 5.66 7.03 1.05
C VAL A 126 5.40 7.46 2.48
N LEU A 127 4.17 7.86 2.76
CA LEU A 127 3.68 8.21 4.09
C LEU A 127 2.76 7.11 4.61
N ASP A 128 2.93 6.71 5.85
CA ASP A 128 1.90 6.07 6.65
C ASP A 128 0.87 7.13 7.04
N HIS A 129 -0.42 6.85 6.88
CA HIS A 129 -1.47 7.68 7.45
C HIS A 129 -2.28 6.88 8.48
N GLU A 130 -2.73 7.57 9.52
CA GLU A 130 -3.61 6.95 10.50
C GLU A 130 -4.94 6.56 9.85
N LYS A 131 -5.34 5.29 9.94
CA LYS A 131 -6.62 4.78 9.42
C LYS A 131 -7.77 5.63 10.00
N GLY A 132 -8.57 6.25 9.13
CA GLY A 132 -9.79 6.96 9.52
C GLY A 132 -9.87 8.42 9.08
N THR A 133 -8.78 9.02 8.61
CA THR A 133 -8.81 10.31 7.92
C THR A 133 -8.86 10.08 6.42
N LEU A 134 -10.09 10.07 5.87
CA LEU A 134 -10.33 10.16 4.43
C LEU A 134 -9.62 11.41 3.85
N PRO A 135 -8.99 11.32 2.66
CA PRO A 135 -8.52 12.49 1.93
C PRO A 135 -9.66 13.42 1.49
#